data_AF-A0A9D7UHA3-F1
#
_entry.id   AF-A0A9D7UHA3-F1
#
_cell.length_a   1.000
_cell.length_b   1.000
_cell.length_c   1.000
_cell.angle_alpha   90.00
_cell.angle_beta   90.00
_cell.angle_gamma   90.00
#
_symmetry.space_group_name_H-M   'P 1'
#
loop_
_entity.id
_entity.type
_entity.pdbx_description
1 polymer ?
#
loop_
_entity_poly.entity_id
_entity_poly.type
_entity_poly.pdbx_seq_one_letter_code
_entity_poly.pdbx_strand_id
1 'polypeptide(L)'
;MSLRWIAVVPALWVASASAAGPLSPPAGPVTSTGKTLTEVEPRIAISNANTPGDADSVFRIAAPGSYYLTGNVSSVSGRTTIEIASSHVEIDLNGFTMFGAAGAVAAIRCDATGLSGITVRNGVVTGFPGASIDLELPIVQGCLIEKVHAIGNDFRGIRAGNNAIVRDCIAESNGNFGISVGVNGIVSGCVSRNNIGDGFVSAFGGVFTNCASTANLGRGFSHAGNGSFLNCVARGNTGVGFDASNSNVSGCTAASNAESGFAVASGVISGCVAIANQRHGITASSDSLILNNVADSNGASLADGAGILVTGSDTRVEGNNATDNDVGIRVTSAGNLIIRNSGSGNGTAYVIVANNRYGPILDISAAGGAAVNGPSAPGTLTTTDPWANFSY
;
A
#
# COMPACT_ATOMS: atom_id res chain seq x y z
N MET A 1 21.82 1.21 102.94
CA MET A 1 22.47 0.73 101.71
C MET A 1 21.43 0.69 100.60
N SER A 2 21.45 1.69 99.71
CA SER A 2 20.94 1.71 98.32
C SER A 2 19.60 1.01 97.99
N LEU A 3 18.48 1.74 98.15
CA LEU A 3 17.25 1.48 97.39
C LEU A 3 17.38 2.13 96.00
N ARG A 4 17.45 1.32 94.94
CA ARG A 4 17.45 1.79 93.54
C ARG A 4 16.01 1.95 93.07
N TRP A 5 15.60 3.20 92.82
CA TRP A 5 14.31 3.53 92.22
C TRP A 5 14.42 3.46 90.69
N ILE A 6 13.59 2.65 90.06
CA ILE A 6 13.44 2.53 88.61
C ILE A 6 12.60 3.73 88.15
N ALA A 7 13.19 4.65 87.40
CA ALA A 7 12.48 5.74 86.75
C ALA A 7 11.85 5.25 85.44
N VAL A 8 10.52 5.26 85.37
CA VAL A 8 9.74 5.03 84.16
C VAL A 8 9.78 6.30 83.31
N VAL A 9 10.31 6.21 82.09
CA VAL A 9 10.31 7.31 81.10
C VAL A 9 8.99 7.26 80.33
N PRO A 10 8.14 8.29 80.35
CA PRO A 10 6.95 8.33 79.50
C PRO A 10 7.36 8.66 78.05
N ALA A 11 6.90 7.83 77.12
CA ALA A 11 7.02 8.06 75.68
C ALA A 11 6.24 9.31 75.29
N LEU A 12 6.96 10.34 74.84
CA LEU A 12 6.38 11.57 74.30
C LEU A 12 5.91 11.30 72.86
N TRP A 13 4.60 11.21 72.67
CA TRP A 13 3.99 11.19 71.34
C TRP A 13 4.13 12.59 70.73
N VAL A 14 5.00 12.75 69.73
CA VAL A 14 5.05 13.95 68.91
C VAL A 14 3.87 13.89 67.94
N ALA A 15 2.78 14.60 68.26
CA ALA A 15 1.75 14.89 67.29
C ALA A 15 2.34 15.87 66.27
N SER A 16 2.72 15.36 65.10
CA SER A 16 3.03 16.21 63.94
C SER A 16 1.76 16.97 63.58
N ALA A 17 1.67 18.24 63.96
CA ALA A 17 0.63 19.11 63.47
C ALA A 17 0.77 19.20 61.95
N SER A 18 -0.13 18.58 61.20
CA SER A 18 -0.29 18.85 59.78
C SER A 18 -0.71 20.31 59.65
N ALA A 19 0.21 21.19 59.28
CA ALA A 19 -0.13 22.54 58.88
C ALA A 19 -1.02 22.42 57.64
N ALA A 20 -2.33 22.68 57.81
CA ALA A 20 -3.21 22.89 56.68
C ALA A 20 -2.61 24.02 55.84
N GLY A 21 -2.64 23.87 54.50
CA GLY A 21 -2.28 24.96 53.60
C GLY A 21 -3.04 26.24 53.97
N PRO A 22 -2.51 27.42 53.64
CA PRO A 22 -3.09 28.70 54.04
C PRO A 22 -4.60 28.73 53.75
N LEU A 23 -5.42 28.86 54.80
CA LEU A 23 -6.89 28.93 54.73
C LEU A 23 -7.40 30.25 54.15
N SER A 24 -6.48 31.13 53.77
CA SER A 24 -6.75 32.41 53.14
C SER A 24 -6.30 32.32 51.68
N PRO A 25 -7.20 32.02 50.72
CA PRO A 25 -6.87 32.16 49.31
C PRO A 25 -6.39 33.60 49.03
N PRO A 26 -5.48 33.82 48.06
CA PRO A 26 -5.02 35.15 47.71
C PRO A 26 -6.20 36.10 47.48
N ALA A 27 -6.12 37.31 48.05
CA ALA A 27 -7.16 38.32 47.87
C ALA A 27 -7.22 38.75 46.39
N GLY A 28 -8.35 38.48 45.75
CA GLY A 28 -8.65 38.84 44.37
C GLY A 28 -9.91 38.14 43.89
N PRO A 29 -10.62 38.64 42.86
CA PRO A 29 -11.70 37.89 42.24
C PRO A 29 -11.17 36.52 41.78
N VAL A 30 -11.90 35.45 42.07
CA VAL A 30 -11.62 34.15 41.44
C VAL A 30 -11.76 34.32 39.93
N THR A 31 -10.63 34.29 39.21
CA THR A 31 -10.62 34.25 37.75
C THR A 31 -10.75 32.82 37.28
N SER A 32 -11.46 32.59 36.18
CA SER A 32 -11.56 31.26 35.58
C SER A 32 -10.16 30.72 35.28
N THR A 33 -9.80 29.58 35.86
CA THR A 33 -8.59 28.83 35.54
C THR A 33 -8.83 27.78 34.45
N GLY A 34 -10.06 27.68 33.93
CA GLY A 34 -10.44 26.75 32.87
C GLY A 34 -10.07 27.30 31.49
N LYS A 35 -9.55 26.42 30.62
CA LYS A 35 -9.43 26.69 29.18
C LYS A 35 -10.83 26.72 28.55
N THR A 36 -11.07 27.68 27.68
CA THR A 36 -12.26 27.72 26.81
C THR A 36 -12.23 26.56 25.82
N LEU A 37 -13.39 26.19 25.26
CA LEU A 37 -13.45 25.15 24.23
C LEU A 37 -12.55 25.49 23.04
N THR A 38 -12.42 26.77 22.68
CA THR A 38 -11.52 27.23 21.61
C THR A 38 -10.03 27.08 21.96
N GLU A 39 -9.66 27.16 23.24
CA GLU A 39 -8.28 26.90 23.70
C GLU A 39 -7.96 25.42 23.83
N VAL A 40 -8.98 24.56 23.95
CA VAL A 40 -8.82 23.09 23.99
C VAL A 40 -8.93 22.47 22.60
N GLU A 41 -9.81 23.02 21.76
CA GLU A 41 -10.17 22.54 20.42
C GLU A 41 -10.22 23.73 19.44
N PRO A 42 -9.05 24.24 19.00
CA PRO A 42 -8.96 25.42 18.13
C PRO A 42 -9.43 25.16 16.69
N ARG A 43 -9.78 23.92 16.34
CA ARG A 43 -10.27 23.56 15.00
C ARG A 43 -11.71 24.06 14.79
N ILE A 44 -12.12 24.13 13.53
CA ILE A 44 -13.41 24.67 13.12
C ILE A 44 -14.38 23.51 12.82
N ALA A 45 -15.50 23.44 13.54
CA ALA A 45 -16.51 22.43 13.28
C ALA A 45 -17.18 22.68 11.91
N ILE A 46 -17.22 21.67 11.05
CA ILE A 46 -17.93 21.72 9.76
C ILE A 46 -19.44 21.71 10.04
N SER A 47 -20.11 22.81 9.69
CA SER A 47 -21.52 23.04 9.97
C SER A 47 -22.07 24.20 9.14
N ASN A 48 -23.39 24.36 9.08
CA ASN A 48 -24.01 25.50 8.39
C ASN A 48 -23.60 26.87 8.98
N ALA A 49 -23.16 26.92 10.23
CA ALA A 49 -22.75 28.16 10.87
C ALA A 49 -21.33 28.59 10.48
N ASN A 50 -20.40 27.63 10.35
CA ASN A 50 -18.98 27.91 10.14
C ASN A 50 -18.53 27.72 8.69
N THR A 51 -19.17 26.81 7.97
CA THR A 51 -18.81 26.40 6.60
C THR A 51 -20.08 26.26 5.76
N PRO A 52 -20.93 27.31 5.65
CA PRO A 52 -22.14 27.24 4.85
C PRO A 52 -21.81 26.82 3.41
N GLY A 53 -22.54 25.83 2.88
CA GLY A 53 -22.46 25.47 1.47
C GLY A 53 -23.15 26.50 0.56
N ASP A 54 -23.20 26.16 -0.72
CA ASP A 54 -23.77 26.99 -1.80
C ASP A 54 -24.68 26.15 -2.72
N ALA A 55 -24.73 26.49 -4.01
CA ALA A 55 -25.65 25.84 -4.95
C ALA A 55 -25.29 24.35 -5.17
N ASP A 56 -24.01 24.05 -5.17
CA ASP A 56 -23.36 22.80 -5.55
C ASP A 56 -22.63 22.10 -4.39
N SER A 57 -22.59 22.69 -3.19
CA SER A 57 -22.01 22.06 -1.99
C SER A 57 -22.96 22.05 -0.78
N VAL A 58 -22.85 21.04 0.09
CA VAL A 58 -23.53 21.04 1.40
C VAL A 58 -22.76 21.92 2.40
N PHE A 59 -21.44 21.79 2.40
CA PHE A 59 -20.52 22.64 3.14
C PHE A 59 -19.40 23.12 2.22
N ARG A 60 -19.00 24.38 2.35
CA ARG A 60 -17.90 24.97 1.58
C ARG A 60 -16.83 25.54 2.51
N ILE A 61 -15.58 25.12 2.29
CA ILE A 61 -14.40 25.59 3.02
C ILE A 61 -13.65 26.58 2.14
N ALA A 62 -13.87 27.87 2.37
CA ALA A 62 -13.30 28.96 1.58
C ALA A 62 -12.08 29.64 2.22
N ALA A 63 -11.64 29.19 3.39
CA ALA A 63 -10.49 29.74 4.10
C ALA A 63 -9.52 28.61 4.51
N PRO A 64 -8.21 28.90 4.62
CA PRO A 64 -7.24 27.99 5.24
C PRO A 64 -7.62 27.68 6.69
N GLY A 65 -7.31 26.47 7.15
CA GLY A 65 -7.58 26.08 8.53
C GLY A 65 -7.69 24.58 8.75
N SER A 66 -7.90 24.21 10.01
CA SER A 66 -8.14 22.82 10.42
C SER A 66 -9.61 22.67 10.81
N TYR A 67 -10.29 21.75 10.15
CA TYR A 67 -11.73 21.53 10.21
C TYR A 67 -12.03 20.10 10.67
N TYR A 68 -13.17 19.89 11.34
CA TYR A 68 -13.57 18.56 11.79
C TYR A 68 -15.08 18.31 11.74
N LEU A 69 -15.46 17.04 11.58
CA LEU A 69 -16.84 16.60 11.73
C LEU A 69 -17.21 16.41 13.22
N THR A 70 -18.42 16.82 13.57
CA THR A 70 -19.03 16.63 14.90
C THR A 70 -20.02 15.47 14.94
N GLY A 71 -20.31 14.86 13.79
CA GLY A 71 -21.24 13.75 13.64
C GLY A 71 -21.20 13.20 12.22
N ASN A 72 -21.97 12.14 11.98
CA ASN A 72 -22.17 11.61 10.63
C ASN A 72 -22.85 12.64 9.73
N VAL A 73 -22.50 12.64 8.45
CA VAL A 73 -23.03 13.59 7.46
C VAL A 73 -23.65 12.83 6.29
N SER A 74 -24.85 13.22 5.89
CA SER A 74 -25.48 12.74 4.66
C SER A 74 -25.28 13.76 3.54
N SER A 75 -24.95 13.26 2.35
CA SER A 75 -24.88 14.04 1.13
C SER A 75 -26.27 14.42 0.60
N VAL A 76 -26.30 15.34 -0.36
CA VAL A 76 -27.51 15.84 -1.00
C VAL A 76 -27.40 15.65 -2.52
N SER A 77 -28.50 15.25 -3.17
CA SER A 77 -28.56 15.10 -4.62
C SER A 77 -28.10 16.37 -5.34
N GLY A 78 -27.25 16.22 -6.34
CA GLY A 78 -26.69 17.30 -7.15
C GLY A 78 -25.56 18.08 -6.48
N ARG A 79 -25.13 17.70 -5.26
CA ARG A 79 -24.12 18.44 -4.51
C ARG A 79 -22.93 17.59 -4.07
N THR A 80 -21.78 18.24 -3.93
CA THR A 80 -20.63 17.74 -3.16
C THR A 80 -20.92 17.92 -1.67
N THR A 81 -20.53 16.97 -0.82
CA THR A 81 -20.80 17.10 0.63
C THR A 81 -19.90 18.15 1.26
N ILE A 82 -18.59 18.08 1.03
CA ILE A 82 -17.63 19.11 1.44
C ILE A 82 -16.85 19.55 0.22
N GLU A 83 -17.00 20.81 -0.15
CA GLU A 83 -16.23 21.45 -1.19
C GLU A 83 -15.12 22.32 -0.61
N ILE A 84 -13.91 22.18 -1.16
CA ILE A 84 -12.71 22.89 -0.74
C ILE A 84 -12.35 23.94 -1.78
N ALA A 85 -12.34 25.21 -1.35
CA ALA A 85 -12.06 26.36 -2.19
C ALA A 85 -10.82 27.15 -1.76
N SER A 86 -10.00 26.58 -0.88
CA SER A 86 -8.77 27.20 -0.40
C SER A 86 -7.66 26.17 -0.18
N SER A 87 -6.40 26.63 -0.30
CA SER A 87 -5.22 25.84 0.07
C SER A 87 -5.04 25.79 1.59
N HIS A 88 -4.21 24.87 2.07
CA HIS A 88 -3.87 24.71 3.49
C HIS A 88 -5.09 24.39 4.37
N VAL A 89 -5.88 23.43 3.90
CA VAL A 89 -7.09 22.94 4.57
C VAL A 89 -6.84 21.54 5.08
N GLU A 90 -7.09 21.31 6.36
CA GLU A 90 -7.15 19.98 6.96
C GLU A 90 -8.59 19.65 7.31
N ILE A 91 -9.06 18.47 6.91
CA ILE A 91 -10.36 17.91 7.25
C ILE A 91 -10.13 16.63 8.05
N ASP A 92 -10.54 16.65 9.31
CA ASP A 92 -10.64 15.47 10.16
C ASP A 92 -12.09 14.97 10.18
N LEU A 93 -12.34 13.80 9.60
CA LEU A 93 -13.64 13.16 9.69
C LEU A 93 -13.94 12.66 11.12
N ASN A 94 -12.95 12.69 12.03
CA ASN A 94 -13.09 12.47 13.47
C ASN A 94 -13.76 11.14 13.83
N GLY A 95 -13.53 10.11 13.01
CA GLY A 95 -14.11 8.78 13.14
C GLY A 95 -15.54 8.66 12.62
N PHE A 96 -16.15 9.73 12.12
CA PHE A 96 -17.51 9.72 11.59
C PHE A 96 -17.58 9.24 10.14
N THR A 97 -18.81 8.92 9.73
CA THR A 97 -19.15 8.45 8.40
C THR A 97 -19.81 9.55 7.56
N MET A 98 -19.37 9.68 6.32
CA MET A 98 -20.07 10.42 5.27
C MET A 98 -20.88 9.43 4.42
N PHE A 99 -22.18 9.68 4.30
CA PHE A 99 -23.12 8.85 3.55
C PHE A 99 -23.49 9.48 2.22
N GLY A 100 -23.21 8.77 1.13
CA GLY A 100 -23.68 9.09 -0.20
C GLY A 100 -25.19 8.88 -0.35
N ALA A 101 -25.77 9.62 -1.27
CA ALA A 101 -27.17 9.59 -1.63
C ALA A 101 -27.30 9.58 -3.16
N ALA A 102 -28.43 9.09 -3.67
CA ALA A 102 -28.69 9.10 -5.10
C ALA A 102 -28.51 10.51 -5.68
N GLY A 103 -27.70 10.61 -6.74
CA GLY A 103 -27.39 11.87 -7.41
C GLY A 103 -26.37 12.78 -6.72
N ALA A 104 -25.80 12.41 -5.56
CA ALA A 104 -24.71 13.17 -4.95
C ALA A 104 -23.46 13.19 -5.86
N VAL A 105 -22.65 14.25 -5.80
CA VAL A 105 -21.50 14.40 -6.70
C VAL A 105 -20.26 13.69 -6.16
N ALA A 106 -19.85 14.02 -4.94
CA ALA A 106 -18.69 13.47 -4.25
C ALA A 106 -18.82 13.71 -2.74
N ALA A 107 -18.02 13.01 -1.93
CA ALA A 107 -17.94 13.33 -0.50
C ALA A 107 -17.08 14.56 -0.29
N ILE A 108 -15.85 14.55 -0.82
CA ILE A 108 -14.91 15.66 -0.70
C ILE A 108 -14.31 15.95 -2.06
N ARG A 109 -14.37 17.21 -2.48
CA ARG A 109 -13.84 17.68 -3.77
C ARG A 109 -13.32 19.11 -3.68
N CYS A 110 -12.39 19.47 -4.56
CA CYS A 110 -11.94 20.85 -4.77
C CYS A 110 -12.69 21.55 -5.91
N ASP A 111 -12.84 22.87 -5.85
CA ASP A 111 -13.52 23.66 -6.89
C ASP A 111 -12.57 24.33 -7.90
N ALA A 112 -11.27 24.39 -7.58
CA ALA A 112 -10.25 25.08 -8.38
C ALA A 112 -8.97 24.27 -8.57
N THR A 113 -8.33 24.45 -9.73
CA THR A 113 -7.01 23.86 -10.04
C THR A 113 -5.91 24.51 -9.22
N GLY A 114 -4.88 23.75 -8.85
CA GLY A 114 -3.67 24.29 -8.22
C GLY A 114 -3.78 24.55 -6.72
N LEU A 115 -4.89 24.11 -6.08
CA LEU A 115 -4.95 24.06 -4.63
C LEU A 115 -3.87 23.10 -4.09
N SER A 116 -3.36 23.40 -2.89
CA SER A 116 -2.28 22.63 -2.26
C SER A 116 -2.41 22.60 -0.74
N GLY A 117 -1.68 21.67 -0.11
CA GLY A 117 -1.70 21.53 1.35
C GLY A 117 -3.06 21.06 1.88
N ILE A 118 -3.75 20.20 1.11
CA ILE A 118 -5.03 19.63 1.51
C ILE A 118 -4.79 18.32 2.26
N THR A 119 -5.33 18.19 3.46
CA THR A 119 -5.30 16.94 4.24
C THR A 119 -6.71 16.44 4.49
N VAL A 120 -6.97 15.16 4.25
CA VAL A 120 -8.23 14.48 4.63
C VAL A 120 -7.88 13.26 5.46
N ARG A 121 -8.50 13.11 6.64
CA ARG A 121 -8.16 12.00 7.54
C ARG A 121 -9.28 11.45 8.40
N ASN A 122 -9.05 10.22 8.90
CA ASN A 122 -9.75 9.57 10.01
C ASN A 122 -11.28 9.43 9.87
N GLY A 123 -11.76 8.62 8.94
CA GLY A 123 -13.19 8.35 8.86
C GLY A 123 -13.59 7.39 7.76
N VAL A 124 -14.90 7.29 7.56
CA VAL A 124 -15.50 6.39 6.57
C VAL A 124 -16.25 7.22 5.54
N VAL A 125 -16.09 6.89 4.27
CA VAL A 125 -16.84 7.50 3.15
C VAL A 125 -17.50 6.38 2.35
N THR A 126 -18.85 6.38 2.32
CA THR A 126 -19.60 5.24 1.75
C THR A 126 -20.85 5.64 0.98
N GLY A 127 -21.20 4.86 -0.05
CA GLY A 127 -22.46 4.98 -0.78
C GLY A 127 -22.52 6.14 -1.77
N PHE A 128 -21.39 6.74 -2.14
CA PHE A 128 -21.35 7.83 -3.11
C PHE A 128 -21.41 7.31 -4.55
N PRO A 129 -22.25 7.88 -5.43
CA PRO A 129 -22.32 7.44 -6.81
C PRO A 129 -21.14 7.97 -7.66
N GLY A 130 -20.49 9.06 -7.24
CA GLY A 130 -19.25 9.57 -7.81
C GLY A 130 -17.99 9.10 -7.07
N ALA A 131 -16.82 9.66 -7.41
CA ALA A 131 -15.61 9.43 -6.64
C ALA A 131 -15.80 9.90 -5.19
N SER A 132 -15.40 9.10 -4.22
CA SER A 132 -15.69 9.41 -2.82
C SER A 132 -14.86 10.62 -2.35
N ILE A 133 -13.54 10.56 -2.51
CA ILE A 133 -12.62 11.70 -2.36
C ILE A 133 -12.00 11.96 -3.73
N ASP A 134 -12.28 13.13 -4.31
CA ASP A 134 -11.75 13.55 -5.62
C ASP A 134 -10.93 14.82 -5.51
N LEU A 135 -9.62 14.65 -5.42
CA LEU A 135 -8.61 15.71 -5.38
C LEU A 135 -7.76 15.73 -6.68
N GLU A 136 -8.24 15.13 -7.77
CA GLU A 136 -7.56 15.15 -9.07
C GLU A 136 -8.36 15.92 -10.14
N LEU A 137 -9.68 16.07 -9.98
CA LEU A 137 -10.52 16.85 -10.89
C LEU A 137 -11.27 17.97 -10.14
N PRO A 138 -10.68 19.17 -9.99
CA PRO A 138 -9.43 19.66 -10.60
C PRO A 138 -8.16 19.22 -9.85
N ILE A 139 -7.00 19.28 -10.54
CA ILE A 139 -5.73 18.74 -10.03
C ILE A 139 -5.29 19.54 -8.80
N VAL A 140 -5.23 18.85 -7.66
CA VAL A 140 -4.60 19.30 -6.41
C VAL A 140 -3.14 18.84 -6.38
N GLN A 141 -2.27 19.64 -5.78
CA GLN A 141 -0.85 19.33 -5.63
C GLN A 141 -0.53 19.04 -4.15
N GLY A 142 0.15 17.94 -3.87
CA GLY A 142 0.68 17.66 -2.53
C GLY A 142 -0.39 17.48 -1.46
N CYS A 143 -1.49 16.78 -1.79
CA CYS A 143 -2.50 16.42 -0.80
C CYS A 143 -2.07 15.20 0.04
N LEU A 144 -2.53 15.15 1.29
CA LEU A 144 -2.39 14.01 2.19
C LEU A 144 -3.76 13.39 2.44
N ILE A 145 -3.89 12.10 2.20
CA ILE A 145 -5.08 11.34 2.58
C ILE A 145 -4.61 10.21 3.50
N GLU A 146 -5.09 10.19 4.75
CA GLU A 146 -4.68 9.18 5.71
C GLU A 146 -5.82 8.59 6.54
N LYS A 147 -5.76 7.28 6.83
CA LYS A 147 -6.71 6.63 7.75
C LYS A 147 -8.18 6.81 7.32
N VAL A 148 -8.42 6.77 6.02
CA VAL A 148 -9.77 6.81 5.42
C VAL A 148 -10.16 5.43 4.94
N HIS A 149 -11.40 5.03 5.24
CA HIS A 149 -12.05 3.85 4.64
C HIS A 149 -13.08 4.30 3.60
N ALA A 150 -12.73 4.23 2.32
CA ALA A 150 -13.61 4.48 1.19
C ALA A 150 -14.29 3.16 0.77
N ILE A 151 -15.57 2.98 1.12
CA ILE A 151 -16.26 1.69 0.98
C ILE A 151 -17.60 1.77 0.26
N GLY A 152 -17.83 0.90 -0.71
CA GLY A 152 -19.16 0.77 -1.33
C GLY A 152 -19.59 2.03 -2.07
N ASN A 153 -18.67 2.68 -2.79
CA ASN A 153 -18.97 3.82 -3.65
C ASN A 153 -19.10 3.33 -5.10
N ASP A 154 -20.02 3.87 -5.90
CA ASP A 154 -20.28 3.35 -7.26
C ASP A 154 -19.17 3.71 -8.27
N PHE A 155 -18.21 4.53 -7.87
CA PHE A 155 -17.06 4.90 -8.69
C PHE A 155 -15.74 4.62 -7.99
N ARG A 156 -14.80 5.58 -7.96
CA ARG A 156 -13.49 5.40 -7.33
C ARG A 156 -13.57 5.63 -5.82
N GLY A 157 -12.82 4.83 -5.06
CA GLY A 157 -12.68 5.03 -3.62
C GLY A 157 -11.95 6.34 -3.34
N ILE A 158 -10.66 6.39 -3.62
CA ILE A 158 -9.82 7.58 -3.40
C ILE A 158 -9.16 7.98 -4.70
N ARG A 159 -9.27 9.25 -5.07
CA ARG A 159 -8.59 9.85 -6.21
C ARG A 159 -7.78 11.06 -5.76
N ALA A 160 -6.48 10.88 -5.60
CA ALA A 160 -5.56 11.89 -5.13
C ALA A 160 -4.80 12.54 -6.30
N GLY A 161 -4.53 13.84 -6.19
CA GLY A 161 -3.83 14.61 -7.21
C GLY A 161 -2.33 14.29 -7.34
N ASN A 162 -1.59 15.21 -7.94
CA ASN A 162 -0.15 15.05 -8.16
C ASN A 162 0.64 15.27 -6.87
N ASN A 163 1.80 14.61 -6.75
CA ASN A 163 2.67 14.63 -5.56
C ASN A 163 1.93 14.28 -4.26
N ALA A 164 0.80 13.56 -4.37
CA ALA A 164 -0.03 13.22 -3.23
C ALA A 164 0.62 12.13 -2.38
N ILE A 165 0.31 12.15 -1.08
CA ILE A 165 0.63 11.06 -0.16
C ILE A 165 -0.68 10.42 0.28
N VAL A 166 -0.85 9.14 -0.01
CA VAL A 166 -1.99 8.35 0.47
C VAL A 166 -1.45 7.27 1.39
N ARG A 167 -1.84 7.27 2.66
CA ARG A 167 -1.32 6.29 3.62
C ARG A 167 -2.35 5.73 4.57
N ASP A 168 -2.16 4.49 5.00
CA ASP A 168 -3.02 3.85 5.99
C ASP A 168 -4.51 3.86 5.61
N CYS A 169 -4.83 3.85 4.31
CA CYS A 169 -6.20 3.93 3.79
C CYS A 169 -6.69 2.57 3.32
N ILE A 170 -8.02 2.38 3.35
CA ILE A 170 -8.69 1.19 2.84
C ILE A 170 -9.68 1.64 1.75
N ALA A 171 -9.53 1.11 0.54
CA ALA A 171 -10.52 1.25 -0.53
C ALA A 171 -11.16 -0.11 -0.82
N GLU A 172 -12.46 -0.22 -0.55
CA GLU A 172 -13.16 -1.51 -0.56
C GLU A 172 -14.48 -1.47 -1.30
N SER A 173 -14.74 -2.49 -2.12
CA SER A 173 -16.04 -2.67 -2.79
C SER A 173 -16.51 -1.45 -3.58
N ASN A 174 -15.57 -0.72 -4.20
CA ASN A 174 -15.90 0.43 -5.03
C ASN A 174 -16.17 0.00 -6.48
N GLY A 175 -17.07 0.70 -7.17
CA GLY A 175 -17.54 0.39 -8.51
C GLY A 175 -16.54 0.68 -9.64
N ASN A 176 -15.37 1.21 -9.30
CA ASN A 176 -14.25 1.42 -10.22
C ASN A 176 -12.92 1.13 -9.52
N PHE A 177 -11.89 1.96 -9.68
CA PHE A 177 -10.60 1.79 -9.03
C PHE A 177 -10.68 2.04 -7.52
N GLY A 178 -9.89 1.30 -6.74
CA GLY A 178 -9.83 1.52 -5.29
C GLY A 178 -9.12 2.84 -4.95
N ILE A 179 -7.82 2.92 -5.21
CA ILE A 179 -6.99 4.11 -4.94
C ILE A 179 -6.26 4.52 -6.21
N SER A 180 -6.44 5.76 -6.66
CA SER A 180 -5.67 6.36 -7.75
C SER A 180 -4.90 7.58 -7.27
N VAL A 181 -3.63 7.66 -7.66
CA VAL A 181 -2.77 8.83 -7.40
C VAL A 181 -2.22 9.42 -8.70
N GLY A 182 -2.04 10.73 -8.72
CA GLY A 182 -1.39 11.44 -9.81
C GLY A 182 0.12 11.19 -9.91
N VAL A 183 0.80 12.03 -10.68
CA VAL A 183 2.25 11.93 -10.94
C VAL A 183 3.01 12.08 -9.62
N ASN A 184 4.06 11.26 -9.43
CA ASN A 184 4.89 11.21 -8.22
C ASN A 184 4.11 10.93 -6.92
N GLY A 185 2.95 10.28 -7.01
CA GLY A 185 2.18 9.91 -5.83
C GLY A 185 2.90 8.86 -4.97
N ILE A 186 2.84 9.02 -3.65
CA ILE A 186 3.40 8.07 -2.68
C ILE A 186 2.23 7.36 -1.99
N VAL A 187 2.21 6.04 -2.06
CA VAL A 187 1.18 5.20 -1.44
C VAL A 187 1.82 4.24 -0.46
N SER A 188 1.38 4.27 0.81
CA SER A 188 2.00 3.43 1.85
C SER A 188 1.01 2.84 2.85
N GLY A 189 1.17 1.56 3.19
CA GLY A 189 0.31 0.91 4.19
C GLY A 189 -1.18 0.86 3.80
N CYS A 190 -1.48 0.97 2.51
CA CYS A 190 -2.85 1.01 2.01
C CYS A 190 -3.34 -0.37 1.58
N VAL A 191 -4.65 -0.59 1.71
CA VAL A 191 -5.34 -1.80 1.24
C VAL A 191 -6.38 -1.42 0.19
N SER A 192 -6.37 -2.11 -0.94
CA SER A 192 -7.39 -1.98 -1.97
C SER A 192 -7.98 -3.34 -2.31
N ARG A 193 -9.27 -3.55 -2.02
CA ARG A 193 -9.89 -4.87 -2.15
C ARG A 193 -11.31 -4.88 -2.69
N ASN A 194 -11.67 -5.95 -3.38
CA ASN A 194 -13.03 -6.19 -3.88
C ASN A 194 -13.57 -5.06 -4.78
N ASN A 195 -12.70 -4.25 -5.40
CA ASN A 195 -13.13 -3.19 -6.29
C ASN A 195 -13.41 -3.75 -7.69
N ILE A 196 -14.34 -3.15 -8.42
CA ILE A 196 -14.70 -3.59 -9.78
C ILE A 196 -13.57 -3.29 -10.78
N GLY A 197 -12.80 -2.23 -10.56
CA GLY A 197 -11.63 -1.91 -11.37
C GLY A 197 -10.32 -2.41 -10.75
N ASP A 198 -9.22 -1.78 -11.16
CA ASP A 198 -7.90 -2.03 -10.60
C ASP A 198 -7.84 -1.63 -9.11
N GLY A 199 -7.04 -2.37 -8.33
CA GLY A 199 -6.87 -2.05 -6.91
C GLY A 199 -6.18 -0.69 -6.72
N PHE A 200 -5.01 -0.54 -7.30
CA PHE A 200 -4.25 0.70 -7.29
C PHE A 200 -3.94 1.19 -8.70
N VAL A 201 -4.07 2.49 -8.92
CA VAL A 201 -3.67 3.15 -10.16
C VAL A 201 -2.72 4.29 -9.84
N SER A 202 -1.66 4.43 -10.63
CA SER A 202 -0.78 5.60 -10.53
C SER A 202 -0.28 6.05 -11.89
N ALA A 203 -0.12 7.36 -12.01
CA ALA A 203 0.64 7.95 -13.10
C ALA A 203 2.16 7.74 -12.89
N PHE A 204 2.97 8.38 -13.73
CA PHE A 204 4.43 8.25 -13.70
C PHE A 204 5.02 8.61 -12.33
N GLY A 205 6.08 7.91 -11.92
CA GLY A 205 6.83 8.23 -10.70
C GLY A 205 6.17 7.79 -9.38
N GLY A 206 5.07 7.04 -9.45
CA GLY A 206 4.40 6.46 -8.28
C GLY A 206 5.31 5.56 -7.44
N VAL A 207 5.24 5.68 -6.12
CA VAL A 207 5.99 4.86 -5.16
C VAL A 207 5.01 4.13 -4.25
N PHE A 208 5.11 2.81 -4.19
CA PHE A 208 4.26 1.95 -3.38
C PHE A 208 5.08 1.21 -2.34
N THR A 209 4.66 1.25 -1.07
CA THR A 209 5.34 0.54 0.02
C THR A 209 4.35 -0.10 0.97
N ASN A 210 4.50 -1.40 1.23
CA ASN A 210 3.64 -2.13 2.17
C ASN A 210 2.14 -2.02 1.81
N CYS A 211 1.81 -2.04 0.52
CA CYS A 211 0.43 -1.95 0.03
C CYS A 211 -0.10 -3.34 -0.35
N ALA A 212 -1.39 -3.57 -0.14
CA ALA A 212 -2.04 -4.85 -0.47
C ALA A 212 -3.24 -4.64 -1.41
N SER A 213 -3.18 -5.26 -2.57
CA SER A 213 -4.25 -5.31 -3.57
C SER A 213 -4.86 -6.71 -3.62
N THR A 214 -6.12 -6.87 -3.21
CA THR A 214 -6.74 -8.20 -3.05
C THR A 214 -8.11 -8.31 -3.69
N ALA A 215 -8.32 -9.36 -4.50
CA ALA A 215 -9.64 -9.71 -5.03
C ALA A 215 -10.33 -8.59 -5.81
N ASN A 216 -9.56 -7.76 -6.53
CA ASN A 216 -10.12 -6.76 -7.43
C ASN A 216 -10.48 -7.39 -8.79
N LEU A 217 -11.53 -6.89 -9.44
CA LEU A 217 -11.98 -7.35 -10.76
C LEU A 217 -11.22 -6.70 -11.93
N GLY A 218 -10.13 -5.97 -11.62
CA GLY A 218 -9.09 -5.56 -12.56
C GLY A 218 -7.71 -6.05 -12.15
N ARG A 219 -6.67 -5.27 -12.46
CA ARG A 219 -5.28 -5.50 -12.04
C ARG A 219 -5.11 -5.25 -10.54
N GLY A 220 -4.09 -5.85 -9.95
CA GLY A 220 -3.69 -5.53 -8.58
C GLY A 220 -3.16 -4.09 -8.49
N PHE A 221 -2.11 -3.81 -9.27
CA PHE A 221 -1.49 -2.50 -9.43
C PHE A 221 -1.35 -2.17 -10.92
N SER A 222 -1.88 -1.03 -11.35
CA SER A 222 -1.70 -0.48 -12.69
C SER A 222 -0.89 0.80 -12.62
N HIS A 223 0.33 0.76 -13.15
CA HIS A 223 1.30 1.84 -13.01
C HIS A 223 1.87 2.26 -14.37
N ALA A 224 1.84 3.56 -14.64
CA ALA A 224 2.31 4.11 -15.92
C ALA A 224 3.85 4.05 -16.10
N GLY A 225 4.59 3.80 -15.02
CA GLY A 225 6.03 3.54 -15.04
C GLY A 225 6.88 4.61 -14.35
N ASN A 226 8.20 4.39 -14.37
CA ASN A 226 9.22 5.19 -13.66
C ASN A 226 9.03 5.22 -12.14
N GLY A 227 8.45 4.16 -11.56
CA GLY A 227 8.14 4.08 -10.15
C GLY A 227 8.85 2.97 -9.42
N SER A 228 8.40 2.71 -8.19
CA SER A 228 8.92 1.61 -7.38
C SER A 228 7.84 0.95 -6.53
N PHE A 229 8.04 -0.34 -6.31
CA PHE A 229 7.21 -1.19 -5.46
C PHE A 229 8.11 -1.90 -4.46
N LEU A 230 7.81 -1.74 -3.18
CA LEU A 230 8.52 -2.38 -2.09
C LEU A 230 7.54 -3.08 -1.16
N ASN A 231 7.75 -4.37 -0.92
CA ASN A 231 6.96 -5.16 0.04
C ASN A 231 5.44 -5.08 -0.20
N CYS A 232 5.03 -5.03 -1.47
CA CYS A 232 3.63 -4.96 -1.85
C CYS A 232 3.09 -6.36 -2.19
N VAL A 233 1.78 -6.54 -2.03
CA VAL A 233 1.09 -7.81 -2.29
C VAL A 233 -0.03 -7.59 -3.29
N ALA A 234 -0.07 -8.37 -4.37
CA ALA A 234 -1.19 -8.44 -5.30
C ALA A 234 -1.75 -9.87 -5.33
N ARG A 235 -2.94 -10.08 -4.77
CA ARG A 235 -3.52 -11.42 -4.62
C ARG A 235 -4.93 -11.56 -5.16
N GLY A 236 -5.18 -12.61 -5.95
CA GLY A 236 -6.54 -12.97 -6.34
C GLY A 236 -7.22 -11.94 -7.24
N ASN A 237 -6.46 -11.09 -7.93
CA ASN A 237 -7.03 -10.13 -8.86
C ASN A 237 -7.32 -10.81 -10.19
N THR A 238 -8.34 -10.34 -10.92
CA THR A 238 -8.71 -10.96 -12.21
C THR A 238 -7.80 -10.54 -13.36
N GLY A 239 -7.06 -9.43 -13.22
CA GLY A 239 -5.99 -9.03 -14.13
C GLY A 239 -4.60 -9.45 -13.63
N VAL A 240 -3.56 -8.82 -14.20
CA VAL A 240 -2.17 -8.96 -13.73
C VAL A 240 -2.05 -8.48 -12.28
N GLY A 241 -1.21 -9.15 -11.48
CA GLY A 241 -0.90 -8.70 -10.12
C GLY A 241 -0.24 -7.31 -10.10
N PHE A 242 0.88 -7.16 -10.79
CA PHE A 242 1.60 -5.90 -10.97
C PHE A 242 1.85 -5.61 -12.45
N ASP A 243 1.24 -4.55 -12.97
CA ASP A 243 1.63 -3.92 -14.23
C ASP A 243 2.54 -2.74 -13.90
N ALA A 244 3.85 -3.00 -13.94
CA ALA A 244 4.90 -2.14 -13.38
C ALA A 244 6.04 -1.93 -14.38
N SER A 245 5.70 -1.59 -15.62
CA SER A 245 6.67 -1.29 -16.68
C SER A 245 7.59 -0.12 -16.28
N ASN A 246 8.86 -0.12 -16.73
CA ASN A 246 9.87 0.88 -16.37
C ASN A 246 10.03 1.12 -14.85
N SER A 247 9.98 0.07 -14.01
CA SER A 247 9.95 0.25 -12.54
C SER A 247 10.88 -0.72 -11.80
N ASN A 248 11.19 -0.38 -10.54
CA ASN A 248 11.86 -1.30 -9.63
C ASN A 248 10.82 -1.99 -8.72
N VAL A 249 10.73 -3.31 -8.81
CA VAL A 249 9.85 -4.15 -8.03
C VAL A 249 10.70 -5.04 -7.11
N SER A 250 10.54 -4.87 -5.80
CA SER A 250 11.38 -5.55 -4.81
C SER A 250 10.60 -6.07 -3.62
N GLY A 251 10.89 -7.30 -3.18
CA GLY A 251 10.24 -7.91 -2.03
C GLY A 251 8.72 -8.07 -2.16
N CYS A 252 8.19 -8.05 -3.39
CA CYS A 252 6.75 -8.07 -3.64
C CYS A 252 6.24 -9.49 -3.85
N THR A 253 4.95 -9.72 -3.57
CA THR A 253 4.29 -11.01 -3.78
C THR A 253 3.11 -10.86 -4.73
N ALA A 254 3.10 -11.59 -5.84
CA ALA A 254 1.97 -11.72 -6.75
C ALA A 254 1.44 -13.16 -6.70
N ALA A 255 0.22 -13.33 -6.16
CA ALA A 255 -0.32 -14.65 -5.86
C ALA A 255 -1.73 -14.86 -6.43
N SER A 256 -1.96 -15.99 -7.08
CA SER A 256 -3.31 -16.42 -7.49
C SER A 256 -4.07 -15.40 -8.35
N ASN A 257 -3.36 -14.58 -9.13
CA ASN A 257 -4.00 -13.67 -10.07
C ASN A 257 -4.46 -14.45 -11.32
N ALA A 258 -5.54 -14.01 -11.95
CA ALA A 258 -6.10 -14.72 -13.12
C ALA A 258 -5.32 -14.48 -14.42
N GLU A 259 -4.37 -13.54 -14.41
CA GLU A 259 -3.36 -13.40 -15.46
C GLU A 259 -1.95 -13.70 -14.92
N SER A 260 -0.95 -12.93 -15.33
CA SER A 260 0.42 -13.06 -14.82
C SER A 260 0.58 -12.42 -13.44
N GLY A 261 1.57 -12.86 -12.68
CA GLY A 261 1.90 -12.24 -11.39
C GLY A 261 2.49 -10.84 -11.57
N PHE A 262 3.60 -10.75 -12.30
CA PHE A 262 4.29 -9.51 -12.61
C PHE A 262 4.41 -9.32 -14.12
N ALA A 263 4.09 -8.13 -14.61
CA ALA A 263 4.38 -7.65 -15.95
C ALA A 263 5.28 -6.41 -15.85
N VAL A 264 6.55 -6.59 -16.16
CA VAL A 264 7.57 -5.53 -16.08
C VAL A 264 8.29 -5.48 -17.42
N ALA A 265 7.84 -4.62 -18.33
CA ALA A 265 8.43 -4.55 -19.67
C ALA A 265 9.94 -4.23 -19.62
N SER A 266 10.35 -3.37 -18.70
CA SER A 266 11.72 -2.90 -18.50
C SER A 266 11.87 -2.52 -17.03
N GLY A 267 13.05 -2.75 -16.44
CA GLY A 267 13.31 -2.43 -15.04
C GLY A 267 13.87 -3.61 -14.25
N VAL A 268 13.73 -3.56 -12.93
CA VAL A 268 14.31 -4.56 -12.02
C VAL A 268 13.19 -5.27 -11.27
N ILE A 269 13.20 -6.60 -11.29
CA ILE A 269 12.36 -7.43 -10.44
C ILE A 269 13.28 -8.26 -9.57
N SER A 270 13.24 -8.03 -8.26
CA SER A 270 14.17 -8.68 -7.35
C SER A 270 13.57 -9.14 -6.03
N GLY A 271 13.97 -10.34 -5.58
CA GLY A 271 13.50 -10.88 -4.29
C GLY A 271 11.98 -11.00 -4.21
N CYS A 272 11.29 -11.14 -5.34
CA CYS A 272 9.84 -11.23 -5.41
C CYS A 272 9.36 -12.68 -5.46
N VAL A 273 8.10 -12.90 -5.09
CA VAL A 273 7.43 -14.20 -5.12
C VAL A 273 6.26 -14.13 -6.09
N ALA A 274 6.31 -14.89 -7.18
CA ALA A 274 5.21 -15.07 -8.12
C ALA A 274 4.66 -16.49 -7.97
N ILE A 275 3.49 -16.64 -7.36
CA ILE A 275 2.95 -17.96 -7.02
C ILE A 275 1.53 -18.20 -7.52
N ALA A 276 1.30 -19.37 -8.11
CA ALA A 276 -0.03 -19.85 -8.48
C ALA A 276 -0.83 -18.88 -9.37
N ASN A 277 -0.16 -18.05 -10.19
CA ASN A 277 -0.83 -17.18 -11.14
C ASN A 277 -1.29 -18.02 -12.34
N GLN A 278 -2.46 -17.72 -12.90
CA GLN A 278 -3.06 -18.57 -13.94
C GLN A 278 -2.30 -18.51 -15.28
N ARG A 279 -1.50 -17.45 -15.51
CA ARG A 279 -0.55 -17.35 -16.64
C ARG A 279 0.89 -17.44 -16.15
N HIS A 280 1.70 -16.43 -16.42
CA HIS A 280 3.13 -16.45 -16.11
C HIS A 280 3.37 -15.96 -14.69
N GLY A 281 4.44 -16.43 -14.04
CA GLY A 281 4.86 -15.83 -12.77
C GLY A 281 5.34 -14.39 -13.01
N ILE A 282 6.38 -14.27 -13.82
CA ILE A 282 7.00 -12.99 -14.20
C ILE A 282 7.05 -12.92 -15.73
N THR A 283 6.56 -11.82 -16.31
CA THR A 283 6.75 -11.47 -17.71
C THR A 283 7.63 -10.22 -17.79
N ALA A 284 8.75 -10.32 -18.50
CA ALA A 284 9.66 -9.22 -18.73
C ALA A 284 9.99 -9.06 -20.22
N SER A 285 10.21 -7.82 -20.65
CA SER A 285 10.66 -7.48 -22.00
C SER A 285 12.08 -6.92 -21.94
N SER A 286 12.47 -6.05 -22.88
CA SER A 286 13.85 -5.61 -23.01
C SER A 286 14.39 -4.83 -21.81
N ASP A 287 15.72 -4.81 -21.67
CA ASP A 287 16.43 -4.00 -20.68
C ASP A 287 16.01 -4.30 -19.22
N SER A 288 15.68 -5.57 -18.96
CA SER A 288 15.21 -6.01 -17.65
C SER A 288 16.30 -6.75 -16.85
N LEU A 289 16.23 -6.65 -15.52
CA LEU A 289 16.99 -7.47 -14.58
C LEU A 289 16.04 -8.26 -13.69
N ILE A 290 16.04 -9.58 -13.84
CA ILE A 290 15.20 -10.51 -13.09
C ILE A 290 16.11 -11.27 -12.13
N LEU A 291 16.13 -10.88 -10.86
CA LEU A 291 17.15 -11.30 -9.89
C LEU A 291 16.56 -11.95 -8.63
N ASN A 292 16.96 -13.17 -8.31
CA ASN A 292 16.64 -13.82 -7.03
C ASN A 292 15.14 -13.89 -6.70
N ASN A 293 14.30 -14.18 -7.71
CA ASN A 293 12.87 -14.33 -7.52
C ASN A 293 12.48 -15.80 -7.36
N VAL A 294 11.35 -16.04 -6.70
CA VAL A 294 10.68 -17.34 -6.65
C VAL A 294 9.49 -17.30 -7.60
N ALA A 295 9.45 -18.20 -8.57
CA ALA A 295 8.32 -18.38 -9.48
C ALA A 295 7.78 -19.80 -9.32
N ASP A 296 6.68 -19.94 -8.58
CA ASP A 296 6.15 -21.23 -8.16
C ASP A 296 4.73 -21.50 -8.68
N SER A 297 4.46 -22.71 -9.18
CA SER A 297 3.11 -23.16 -9.51
C SER A 297 2.35 -22.28 -10.53
N ASN A 298 3.04 -21.53 -11.40
CA ASN A 298 2.37 -20.65 -12.36
C ASN A 298 1.98 -21.41 -13.64
N GLY A 299 0.84 -21.04 -14.22
CA GLY A 299 0.36 -21.61 -15.49
C GLY A 299 -0.60 -22.78 -15.37
N ALA A 300 -0.72 -23.37 -14.19
CA ALA A 300 -1.38 -24.66 -13.95
C ALA A 300 -2.84 -24.75 -14.48
N SER A 301 -3.53 -23.62 -14.67
CA SER A 301 -4.91 -23.58 -15.18
C SER A 301 -5.03 -23.48 -16.71
N LEU A 302 -4.02 -22.95 -17.41
CA LEU A 302 -4.06 -22.70 -18.85
C LEU A 302 -3.03 -23.52 -19.64
N ALA A 303 -2.16 -24.28 -18.96
CA ALA A 303 -1.14 -25.16 -19.54
C ALA A 303 -0.15 -24.42 -20.50
N ASP A 304 0.14 -23.16 -20.23
CA ASP A 304 1.09 -22.34 -20.99
C ASP A 304 1.91 -21.36 -20.11
N GLY A 305 1.78 -21.43 -18.78
CA GLY A 305 2.44 -20.47 -17.91
C GLY A 305 3.89 -20.81 -17.64
N ALA A 306 4.80 -19.99 -18.18
CA ALA A 306 6.17 -19.95 -17.69
C ALA A 306 6.25 -19.34 -16.26
N GLY A 307 7.10 -19.87 -15.40
CA GLY A 307 7.49 -19.21 -14.15
C GLY A 307 8.11 -17.85 -14.44
N ILE A 308 9.05 -17.80 -15.39
CA ILE A 308 9.62 -16.56 -15.93
C ILE A 308 9.53 -16.59 -17.46
N LEU A 309 8.89 -15.59 -18.05
CA LEU A 309 8.81 -15.34 -19.48
C LEU A 309 9.60 -14.08 -19.85
N VAL A 310 10.59 -14.21 -20.75
CA VAL A 310 11.31 -13.09 -21.36
C VAL A 310 10.92 -12.97 -22.83
N THR A 311 10.35 -11.82 -23.19
CA THR A 311 9.85 -11.53 -24.55
C THR A 311 10.73 -10.55 -25.32
N GLY A 312 11.69 -9.88 -24.67
CA GLY A 312 12.58 -8.88 -25.26
C GLY A 312 14.04 -9.33 -25.37
N SER A 313 14.93 -8.37 -25.62
CA SER A 313 16.40 -8.54 -25.68
C SER A 313 17.09 -7.85 -24.49
N ASP A 314 18.40 -8.00 -24.34
CA ASP A 314 19.20 -7.22 -23.39
C ASP A 314 18.75 -7.41 -21.92
N THR A 315 18.11 -8.54 -21.64
CA THR A 315 17.64 -8.91 -20.30
C THR A 315 18.62 -9.85 -19.63
N ARG A 316 18.80 -9.68 -18.32
CA ARG A 316 19.55 -10.60 -17.46
C ARG A 316 18.60 -11.32 -16.50
N VAL A 317 18.59 -12.65 -16.59
CA VAL A 317 17.82 -13.56 -15.73
C VAL A 317 18.80 -14.32 -14.84
N GLU A 318 18.82 -13.99 -13.54
CA GLU A 318 19.82 -14.50 -12.62
C GLU A 318 19.28 -14.91 -11.25
N GLY A 319 19.75 -16.05 -10.73
CA GLY A 319 19.53 -16.42 -9.34
C GLY A 319 18.09 -16.80 -9.01
N ASN A 320 17.23 -16.98 -10.01
CA ASN A 320 15.82 -17.24 -9.79
C ASN A 320 15.56 -18.74 -9.56
N ASN A 321 14.56 -19.04 -8.74
CA ASN A 321 14.09 -20.40 -8.49
C ASN A 321 12.69 -20.56 -9.10
N ALA A 322 12.57 -21.35 -10.16
CA ALA A 322 11.32 -21.61 -10.86
C ALA A 322 10.84 -23.04 -10.58
N THR A 323 9.78 -23.22 -9.81
CA THR A 323 9.28 -24.53 -9.38
C THR A 323 7.84 -24.79 -9.80
N ASP A 324 7.54 -26.04 -10.18
CA ASP A 324 6.18 -26.52 -10.43
C ASP A 324 5.36 -25.70 -11.47
N ASN A 325 6.04 -25.02 -12.41
CA ASN A 325 5.39 -24.28 -13.50
C ASN A 325 5.25 -25.17 -14.75
N ASP A 326 4.38 -24.79 -15.70
CA ASP A 326 4.32 -25.49 -16.99
C ASP A 326 5.67 -25.43 -17.72
N VAL A 327 6.30 -24.25 -17.68
CA VAL A 327 7.70 -24.03 -18.09
C VAL A 327 8.42 -23.27 -16.99
N GLY A 328 9.63 -23.67 -16.60
CA GLY A 328 10.39 -22.93 -15.57
C GLY A 328 10.80 -21.53 -16.06
N ILE A 329 11.75 -21.48 -16.99
CA ILE A 329 12.21 -20.24 -17.63
C ILE A 329 12.05 -20.35 -19.14
N ARG A 330 11.24 -19.45 -19.72
CA ARG A 330 10.97 -19.32 -21.15
C ARG A 330 11.52 -18.01 -21.69
N VAL A 331 12.39 -18.08 -22.69
CA VAL A 331 12.98 -16.93 -23.38
C VAL A 331 12.63 -17.04 -24.86
N THR A 332 11.76 -16.16 -25.36
CA THR A 332 11.22 -16.22 -26.72
C THR A 332 11.92 -15.30 -27.71
N SER A 333 12.84 -14.46 -27.24
CA SER A 333 13.60 -13.49 -28.04
C SER A 333 15.10 -13.68 -27.86
N ALA A 334 15.88 -13.23 -28.84
CA ALA A 334 17.34 -13.30 -28.84
C ALA A 334 17.98 -12.22 -27.95
N GLY A 335 19.28 -12.35 -27.66
CA GLY A 335 20.08 -11.28 -27.06
C GLY A 335 20.02 -11.17 -25.54
N ASN A 336 19.67 -12.24 -24.83
CA ASN A 336 19.56 -12.25 -23.36
C ASN A 336 20.67 -13.06 -22.68
N LEU A 337 20.85 -12.85 -21.38
CA LEU A 337 21.77 -13.60 -20.50
C LEU A 337 21.01 -14.36 -19.40
N ILE A 338 21.18 -15.68 -19.34
CA ILE A 338 20.48 -16.58 -18.40
C ILE A 338 21.49 -17.40 -17.59
N ILE A 339 21.65 -17.10 -16.30
CA ILE A 339 22.72 -17.69 -15.46
C ILE A 339 22.26 -17.92 -14.02
N ARG A 340 22.83 -18.90 -13.33
CA ARG A 340 22.58 -19.16 -11.89
C ARG A 340 21.12 -19.39 -11.50
N ASN A 341 20.28 -19.81 -12.43
CA ASN A 341 18.88 -20.10 -12.12
C ASN A 341 18.72 -21.57 -11.76
N SER A 342 17.68 -21.89 -11.02
CA SER A 342 17.31 -23.26 -10.67
C SER A 342 15.85 -23.52 -11.04
N GLY A 343 15.55 -24.75 -11.45
CA GLY A 343 14.19 -25.21 -11.64
C GLY A 343 13.98 -26.65 -11.19
N SER A 344 12.80 -26.93 -10.66
CA SER A 344 12.40 -28.27 -10.18
C SER A 344 10.91 -28.45 -10.42
N GLY A 345 10.47 -29.68 -10.73
CA GLY A 345 9.05 -30.02 -10.89
C GLY A 345 8.31 -29.33 -12.05
N ASN A 346 8.99 -28.54 -12.89
CA ASN A 346 8.37 -27.91 -14.04
C ASN A 346 8.09 -28.91 -15.16
N GLY A 347 7.04 -28.68 -15.96
CA GLY A 347 6.77 -29.47 -17.17
C GLY A 347 7.93 -29.43 -18.17
N THR A 348 8.57 -28.27 -18.33
CA THR A 348 9.88 -28.12 -19.00
C THR A 348 10.70 -27.06 -18.28
N ALA A 349 11.90 -27.40 -17.80
CA ALA A 349 12.70 -26.49 -16.98
C ALA A 349 13.15 -25.22 -17.72
N TYR A 350 13.69 -25.37 -18.94
CA TYR A 350 14.25 -24.25 -19.71
C TYR A 350 13.82 -24.34 -21.18
N VAL A 351 13.31 -23.24 -21.73
CA VAL A 351 13.01 -23.07 -23.16
C VAL A 351 13.66 -21.75 -23.61
N ILE A 352 14.78 -21.84 -24.33
CA ILE A 352 15.58 -20.67 -24.73
C ILE A 352 15.78 -20.70 -26.24
N VAL A 353 15.31 -19.68 -26.95
CA VAL A 353 15.50 -19.57 -28.40
C VAL A 353 16.97 -19.29 -28.77
N ALA A 354 17.30 -19.48 -30.05
CA ALA A 354 18.64 -19.21 -30.58
C ALA A 354 19.12 -17.77 -30.31
N ASN A 355 20.44 -17.56 -30.35
CA ASN A 355 21.11 -16.27 -30.17
C ASN A 355 21.00 -15.65 -28.76
N ASN A 356 20.73 -16.46 -27.75
CA ASN A 356 20.88 -16.10 -26.34
C ASN A 356 22.21 -16.63 -25.76
N ARG A 357 22.62 -16.08 -24.62
CA ARG A 357 23.77 -16.56 -23.83
C ARG A 357 23.29 -17.12 -22.52
N TYR A 358 23.82 -18.27 -22.13
CA TYR A 358 23.47 -18.92 -20.88
C TYR A 358 24.66 -19.70 -20.33
N GLY A 359 24.73 -19.82 -19.01
CA GLY A 359 25.63 -20.79 -18.37
C GLY A 359 25.13 -22.23 -18.62
N PRO A 360 25.99 -23.25 -18.43
CA PRO A 360 25.61 -24.64 -18.65
C PRO A 360 24.29 -24.99 -17.97
N ILE A 361 23.40 -25.72 -18.66
CA ILE A 361 22.13 -26.19 -18.07
C ILE A 361 22.34 -27.65 -17.70
N LEU A 362 22.35 -27.94 -16.41
CA LEU A 362 22.60 -29.29 -15.90
C LEU A 362 21.32 -29.90 -15.35
N ASP A 363 20.96 -31.05 -15.89
CA ASP A 363 19.95 -31.92 -15.30
C ASP A 363 20.60 -32.81 -14.24
N ILE A 364 20.21 -32.60 -12.99
CA ILE A 364 20.65 -33.36 -11.82
C ILE A 364 19.48 -34.12 -11.16
N SER A 365 18.36 -34.30 -11.86
CA SER A 365 17.16 -34.99 -11.35
C SER A 365 17.34 -36.51 -11.21
N ALA A 366 18.20 -37.13 -12.03
CA ALA A 366 18.31 -38.58 -12.14
C ALA A 366 19.13 -39.27 -11.03
N ALA A 367 19.86 -38.52 -10.20
CA ALA A 367 20.67 -39.09 -9.12
C ALA A 367 20.97 -38.07 -8.01
N GLY A 368 20.17 -38.09 -6.95
CA GLY A 368 20.57 -37.48 -5.68
C GLY A 368 21.82 -38.16 -5.13
N GLY A 369 22.72 -37.38 -4.51
CA GLY A 369 23.86 -37.95 -3.79
C GLY A 369 23.41 -38.92 -2.71
N ALA A 370 24.28 -39.86 -2.33
CA ALA A 370 24.03 -40.71 -1.16
C ALA A 370 23.77 -39.85 0.09
N ALA A 371 22.98 -40.37 1.03
CA ALA A 371 22.76 -39.69 2.31
C ALA A 371 24.11 -39.36 2.96
N VAL A 372 24.28 -38.11 3.38
CA VAL A 372 25.49 -37.65 4.05
C VAL A 372 25.30 -37.80 5.56
N ASN A 373 26.12 -38.65 6.19
CA ASN A 373 26.19 -38.79 7.65
C ASN A 373 27.66 -38.73 8.10
N GLY A 374 28.18 -37.51 8.26
CA GLY A 374 29.57 -37.24 8.59
C GLY A 374 29.94 -35.76 8.39
N PRO A 375 31.16 -35.34 8.74
CA PRO A 375 31.58 -33.94 8.65
C PRO A 375 31.94 -33.48 7.22
N SER A 376 31.84 -34.35 6.21
CA SER A 376 32.16 -34.03 4.82
C SER A 376 31.37 -34.89 3.81
N ALA A 377 31.18 -34.35 2.62
CA ALA A 377 30.66 -35.05 1.45
C ALA A 377 31.19 -34.39 0.16
N PRO A 378 31.32 -35.14 -0.95
CA PRO A 378 31.62 -34.55 -2.25
C PRO A 378 30.44 -33.70 -2.75
N GLY A 379 30.73 -32.70 -3.59
CA GLY A 379 29.69 -31.95 -4.28
C GLY A 379 28.92 -32.84 -5.25
N THR A 380 27.60 -32.67 -5.32
CA THR A 380 26.72 -33.38 -6.26
C THR A 380 26.46 -32.58 -7.53
N LEU A 381 26.91 -31.32 -7.57
CA LEU A 381 26.81 -30.48 -8.76
C LEU A 381 27.82 -30.98 -9.80
N THR A 382 27.34 -31.30 -11.00
CA THR A 382 28.13 -31.90 -12.09
C THR A 382 28.91 -30.84 -12.90
N THR A 383 29.23 -29.70 -12.28
CA THR A 383 29.92 -28.57 -12.92
C THR A 383 30.74 -27.77 -11.91
N THR A 384 31.76 -27.08 -12.41
CA THR A 384 32.53 -26.05 -11.68
C THR A 384 32.24 -24.63 -12.18
N ASP A 385 31.36 -24.48 -13.16
CA ASP A 385 31.00 -23.17 -13.72
C ASP A 385 30.10 -22.39 -12.73
N PRO A 386 30.52 -21.22 -12.24
CA PRO A 386 29.76 -20.43 -11.26
C PRO A 386 28.52 -19.74 -11.85
N TRP A 387 28.26 -19.90 -13.16
CA TRP A 387 27.11 -19.34 -13.87
C TRP A 387 26.12 -20.41 -14.33
N ALA A 388 26.34 -21.67 -13.98
CA ALA A 388 25.47 -22.78 -14.33
C ALA A 388 24.01 -22.56 -13.90
N ASN A 389 23.09 -23.09 -14.71
CA ASN A 389 21.67 -23.22 -14.43
C ASN A 389 21.37 -24.70 -14.11
N PHE A 390 20.42 -24.97 -13.22
CA PHE A 390 20.17 -26.32 -12.71
C PHE A 390 18.70 -26.73 -12.89
N SER A 391 18.47 -27.93 -13.38
CA SER A 391 17.20 -28.66 -13.27
C SER A 391 17.38 -29.79 -12.26
N TYR A 392 16.58 -29.86 -11.21
CA TYR A 392 16.76 -30.82 -10.10
C TYR A 392 15.47 -31.49 -9.65
#